data_AF-A0A4Q2SDS1-F1
#
_entry.id   AF-A0A4Q2SDS1-F1
#
_cell.length_a   1.000
_cell.length_b   1.000
_cell.length_c   1.000
_cell.angle_alpha   90.00
_cell.angle_beta   90.00
_cell.angle_gamma   90.00
#
_symmetry.space_group_name_H-M   'P 1'
#
loop_
_entity.id
_entity.type
_entity.pdbx_description
1 polymer ?
#
loop_
_entity_poly.entity_id
_entity_poly.type
_entity_poly.pdbx_seq_one_letter_code
_entity_poly.pdbx_strand_id
1 'polypeptide(L)'
;METEFDWQQMEGWTPEEVEWYAMGPFDGGIPGTVRRVRRVLDVSQRGLAAILGVSQSVVARWETGRTSPRASVLQHLLHLAGLGSRIHDVETGEEVEPMRDDGARDRGGRRFPAHVDLYVAGWWRPRGVESTADVLWWRRHSRRRRAPRVVFHTSLRHLYRLLDGTPVDHPSHEQLVAEAVHLDELREQRRRRILEERPWFRPPAGWLTA
;
A
#
# COMPACT_ATOMS: atom_id res chain seq x y z
N MET A 1 -30.21 -24.13 -25.66
CA MET A 1 -31.15 -24.64 -24.65
C MET A 1 -31.17 -23.62 -23.53
N GLU A 2 -32.09 -22.67 -23.61
CA GLU A 2 -32.38 -21.73 -22.53
C GLU A 2 -32.83 -22.57 -21.32
N THR A 3 -32.11 -22.45 -20.22
CA THR A 3 -32.53 -23.04 -18.95
C THR A 3 -33.59 -22.10 -18.39
N GLU A 4 -34.85 -22.41 -18.66
CA GLU A 4 -35.99 -21.68 -18.12
C GLU A 4 -35.95 -21.81 -16.59
N PHE A 5 -35.82 -20.66 -15.92
CA PHE A 5 -35.67 -20.58 -14.47
C PHE A 5 -37.06 -20.75 -13.83
N ASP A 6 -37.30 -21.90 -13.21
CA ASP A 6 -38.57 -22.20 -12.54
C ASP A 6 -38.58 -21.67 -11.10
N TRP A 7 -39.20 -20.52 -10.91
CA TRP A 7 -39.37 -19.86 -9.61
C TRP A 7 -40.21 -20.66 -8.61
N GLN A 8 -40.99 -21.66 -9.05
CA GLN A 8 -41.77 -22.52 -8.14
C GLN A 8 -40.90 -23.51 -7.35
N GLN A 9 -39.68 -23.81 -7.80
CA GLN A 9 -38.76 -24.71 -7.06
C GLN A 9 -38.15 -24.08 -5.79
N MET A 10 -38.22 -22.76 -5.64
CA MET A 10 -37.62 -22.04 -4.50
C MET A 10 -38.64 -21.74 -3.38
N GLU A 11 -39.88 -22.24 -3.51
CA GLU A 11 -40.91 -22.06 -2.50
C GLU A 11 -40.55 -22.85 -1.22
N GLY A 12 -40.32 -22.14 -0.11
CA GLY A 12 -39.92 -22.72 1.17
C GLY A 12 -38.42 -22.67 1.48
N TRP A 13 -37.61 -22.10 0.58
CA TRP A 13 -36.19 -21.88 0.82
C TRP A 13 -35.99 -20.68 1.74
N THR A 14 -35.06 -20.81 2.68
CA THR A 14 -34.60 -19.70 3.49
C THR A 14 -33.81 -18.69 2.64
N PRO A 15 -33.70 -17.41 3.05
CA PRO A 15 -32.87 -16.43 2.36
C PRO A 15 -31.42 -16.90 2.15
N GLU A 16 -30.87 -17.64 3.10
CA GLU A 16 -29.52 -18.22 3.05
C GLU A 16 -29.39 -19.32 1.97
N GLU A 17 -30.43 -20.14 1.77
CA GLU A 17 -30.47 -21.18 0.74
C GLU A 17 -30.65 -20.59 -0.67
N VAL A 18 -31.47 -19.54 -0.80
CA VAL A 18 -31.64 -18.79 -2.05
C VAL A 18 -30.34 -18.09 -2.43
N GLU A 19 -29.67 -17.47 -1.45
CA GLU A 19 -28.35 -16.86 -1.63
C GLU A 19 -27.30 -17.90 -2.03
N TRP A 20 -27.27 -19.07 -1.37
CA TRP A 20 -26.38 -20.18 -1.73
C TRP A 20 -26.57 -20.67 -3.18
N TYR A 21 -27.82 -20.76 -3.65
CA TYR A 21 -28.12 -21.20 -5.03
C TYR A 21 -27.85 -20.12 -6.07
N ALA A 22 -28.17 -18.85 -5.76
CA ALA A 22 -27.88 -17.71 -6.63
C ALA A 22 -26.36 -17.45 -6.75
N MET A 23 -25.61 -17.66 -5.66
CA MET A 23 -24.16 -17.52 -5.62
C MET A 23 -23.43 -18.68 -6.31
N GLY A 24 -24.12 -19.79 -6.60
CA GLY A 24 -23.58 -21.00 -7.23
C GLY A 24 -22.40 -21.66 -6.47
N PRO A 25 -21.86 -22.80 -6.96
CA PRO A 25 -20.72 -23.51 -6.36
C PRO A 25 -19.37 -22.80 -6.61
N PHE A 26 -19.36 -21.46 -6.56
CA PHE A 26 -18.17 -20.65 -6.80
C PHE A 26 -17.29 -20.53 -5.55
N ASP A 27 -17.70 -21.13 -4.42
CA ASP A 27 -16.85 -21.42 -3.24
C ASP A 27 -15.82 -22.55 -3.51
N GLY A 28 -15.38 -22.69 -4.77
CA GLY A 28 -14.38 -23.67 -5.16
C GLY A 28 -12.97 -23.32 -4.68
N GLY A 29 -12.77 -22.12 -4.12
CA GLY A 29 -11.50 -21.59 -3.66
C GLY A 29 -10.35 -21.82 -4.65
N ILE A 30 -9.15 -22.02 -4.12
CA ILE A 30 -7.96 -22.32 -4.92
C ILE A 30 -8.13 -23.56 -5.82
N PRO A 31 -8.74 -24.69 -5.36
CA PRO A 31 -8.99 -25.85 -6.23
C PRO A 31 -9.81 -25.53 -7.49
N GLY A 32 -10.87 -24.73 -7.34
CA GLY A 32 -11.70 -24.23 -8.44
C GLY A 32 -10.91 -23.32 -9.38
N THR A 33 -10.08 -22.42 -8.83
CA THR A 33 -9.20 -21.55 -9.61
C THR A 33 -8.22 -22.33 -10.48
N VAL A 34 -7.59 -23.39 -9.94
CA VAL A 34 -6.66 -24.23 -10.73
C VAL A 34 -7.40 -24.93 -11.88
N ARG A 35 -8.60 -25.47 -11.63
CA ARG A 35 -9.45 -26.06 -12.69
C ARG A 35 -9.84 -25.02 -13.74
N ARG A 36 -10.16 -23.79 -13.31
CA ARG A 36 -10.47 -22.67 -14.21
C ARG A 36 -9.28 -22.31 -15.10
N VAL A 37 -8.09 -22.18 -14.54
CA VAL A 37 -6.84 -21.91 -15.30
C VAL A 37 -6.61 -23.00 -16.33
N ARG A 38 -6.72 -24.28 -15.96
CA ARG A 38 -6.60 -25.37 -16.93
C ARG A 38 -7.63 -25.32 -18.05
N ARG A 39 -8.87 -24.91 -17.73
CA ARG A 39 -9.92 -24.76 -18.73
C ARG A 39 -9.64 -23.63 -19.70
N VAL A 40 -9.07 -22.51 -19.22
CA VAL A 40 -8.65 -21.39 -20.08
C VAL A 40 -7.47 -21.80 -20.97
N LEU A 41 -6.51 -22.53 -20.43
CA LEU A 41 -5.34 -23.01 -21.18
C LEU A 41 -5.61 -24.22 -22.08
N ASP A 42 -6.78 -24.84 -21.95
CA ASP A 42 -7.17 -26.09 -22.61
C ASP A 42 -6.17 -27.26 -22.43
N VAL A 43 -5.71 -27.47 -21.18
CA VAL A 43 -4.71 -28.50 -20.86
C VAL A 43 -5.20 -29.58 -19.89
N SER A 44 -4.69 -30.80 -20.07
CA SER A 44 -4.83 -31.89 -19.09
C SER A 44 -4.04 -31.62 -17.80
N GLN A 45 -4.26 -32.39 -16.72
CA GLN A 45 -3.45 -32.28 -15.50
C GLN A 45 -1.96 -32.55 -15.80
N ARG A 46 -1.68 -33.50 -16.70
CA ARG A 46 -0.32 -33.80 -17.16
C ARG A 46 0.27 -32.65 -17.97
N GLY A 47 -0.54 -32.01 -18.82
CA GLY A 47 -0.14 -30.85 -19.60
C GLY A 47 0.22 -29.67 -18.70
N LEU A 48 -0.65 -29.33 -17.74
CA LEU A 48 -0.36 -28.28 -16.78
C LEU A 48 0.89 -28.60 -15.95
N ALA A 49 1.03 -29.86 -15.51
CA ALA A 49 2.19 -30.30 -14.75
C ALA A 49 3.50 -30.14 -15.55
N ALA A 50 3.48 -30.46 -16.85
CA ALA A 50 4.63 -30.26 -17.73
C ALA A 50 4.99 -28.78 -17.89
N ILE A 51 3.99 -27.89 -18.05
CA ILE A 51 4.20 -26.43 -18.13
C ILE A 51 4.86 -25.90 -16.85
N LEU A 52 4.44 -26.40 -15.69
CA LEU A 52 4.92 -25.95 -14.38
C LEU A 52 6.20 -26.66 -13.90
N GLY A 53 6.66 -27.70 -14.60
CA GLY A 53 7.77 -28.53 -14.14
C GLY A 53 7.49 -29.31 -12.84
N VAL A 54 6.24 -29.72 -12.61
CA VAL A 54 5.82 -30.52 -11.45
C VAL A 54 5.25 -31.88 -11.87
N SER A 55 4.96 -32.77 -10.93
CA SER A 55 4.26 -34.02 -11.23
C SER A 55 2.76 -33.81 -11.41
N GLN A 56 2.11 -34.64 -12.23
CA GLN A 56 0.64 -34.62 -12.37
C GLN A 56 -0.07 -34.83 -11.02
N SER A 57 0.49 -35.64 -10.12
CA SER A 57 -0.06 -35.87 -8.78
C SER A 57 -0.04 -34.63 -7.89
N VAL A 58 0.85 -33.66 -8.12
CA VAL A 58 0.83 -32.36 -7.45
C VAL A 58 -0.39 -31.56 -7.91
N VAL A 59 -0.61 -31.46 -9.21
CA VAL A 59 -1.78 -30.75 -9.78
C VAL A 59 -3.09 -31.37 -9.30
N ALA A 60 -3.19 -32.70 -9.28
CA ALA A 60 -4.38 -33.40 -8.77
C ALA A 60 -4.66 -33.10 -7.28
N ARG A 61 -3.61 -32.96 -6.44
CA ARG A 61 -3.78 -32.58 -5.03
C ARG A 61 -4.22 -31.13 -4.86
N TRP A 62 -3.80 -30.22 -5.75
CA TRP A 62 -4.30 -28.84 -5.76
C TRP A 62 -5.77 -28.77 -6.14
N GLU A 63 -6.18 -29.46 -7.20
CA GLU A 63 -7.57 -29.46 -7.67
C GLU A 63 -8.57 -30.14 -6.73
N THR A 64 -8.07 -30.97 -5.81
CA THR A 64 -8.89 -31.65 -4.78
C THR A 64 -8.80 -30.98 -3.41
N GLY A 65 -8.03 -29.89 -3.28
CA GLY A 65 -7.85 -29.19 -2.01
C GLY A 65 -7.03 -29.92 -0.95
N ARG A 66 -6.46 -31.09 -1.27
CA ARG A 66 -5.58 -31.85 -0.35
C ARG A 66 -4.30 -31.08 0.00
N THR A 67 -3.84 -30.24 -0.93
CA THR A 67 -2.75 -29.28 -0.72
C THR A 67 -3.03 -28.05 -1.54
N SER A 68 -2.39 -26.92 -1.23
CA SER A 68 -2.51 -25.68 -2.00
C SER A 68 -1.19 -25.33 -2.69
N PRO A 69 -1.22 -24.74 -3.91
CA PRO A 69 -0.03 -24.18 -4.53
C PRO A 69 0.52 -23.05 -3.67
N ARG A 70 1.85 -22.84 -3.72
CA ARG A 70 2.45 -21.63 -3.15
C ARG A 70 1.86 -20.40 -3.86
N ALA A 71 1.78 -19.27 -3.17
CA ALA A 71 1.26 -18.02 -3.73
C ALA A 71 1.96 -17.64 -5.06
N SER A 72 3.28 -17.84 -5.15
CA SER A 72 4.05 -17.60 -6.39
C SER A 72 3.63 -18.49 -7.55
N VAL A 73 3.29 -19.76 -7.28
CA VAL A 73 2.80 -20.70 -8.31
C VAL A 73 1.38 -20.33 -8.72
N LEU A 74 0.53 -19.95 -7.78
CA LEU A 74 -0.82 -19.46 -8.08
C LEU A 74 -0.78 -18.21 -8.95
N GLN A 75 0.08 -17.24 -8.63
CA GLN A 75 0.26 -16.04 -9.43
C GLN A 75 0.75 -16.37 -10.84
N HIS A 76 1.68 -17.31 -10.98
CA HIS A 76 2.14 -17.78 -12.28
C HIS A 76 1.02 -18.46 -13.08
N LEU A 77 0.20 -19.30 -12.44
CA LEU A 77 -0.97 -19.94 -13.06
C LEU A 77 -1.96 -18.91 -13.61
N LEU A 78 -2.30 -17.90 -12.81
CA LEU A 78 -3.18 -16.82 -13.21
C LEU A 78 -2.59 -16.05 -14.40
N HIS A 79 -1.31 -15.70 -14.33
CA HIS A 79 -0.62 -14.99 -15.40
C HIS A 79 -0.61 -15.78 -16.72
N LEU A 80 -0.34 -17.09 -16.68
CA LEU A 80 -0.40 -17.97 -17.86
C LEU A 80 -1.80 -17.94 -18.51
N ALA A 81 -2.85 -17.89 -17.70
CA ALA A 81 -4.23 -17.81 -18.17
C ALA A 81 -4.69 -16.39 -18.56
N GLY A 82 -3.82 -15.38 -18.51
CA GLY A 82 -4.19 -13.99 -18.75
C GLY A 82 -5.12 -13.40 -17.67
N LEU A 83 -5.11 -13.98 -16.46
CA LEU A 83 -5.93 -13.57 -15.33
C LEU A 83 -5.11 -12.73 -14.34
N GLY A 84 -5.74 -11.69 -13.79
CA GLY A 84 -5.21 -10.92 -12.66
C GLY A 84 -5.85 -11.35 -11.34
N SER A 85 -5.19 -11.06 -10.22
CA SER A 85 -5.75 -11.17 -8.87
C SER A 85 -5.60 -9.84 -8.14
N ARG A 86 -6.63 -9.43 -7.42
CA ARG A 86 -6.65 -8.26 -6.54
C ARG A 86 -7.04 -8.70 -5.14
N ILE A 87 -6.53 -8.00 -4.13
CA ILE A 87 -6.93 -8.20 -2.74
C ILE A 87 -8.03 -7.19 -2.46
N HIS A 88 -9.06 -7.61 -1.74
CA HIS A 88 -10.14 -6.73 -1.30
C HIS A 88 -10.37 -6.89 0.19
N ASP A 89 -10.86 -5.83 0.82
CA ASP A 89 -11.37 -5.88 2.17
C ASP A 89 -12.68 -6.69 2.19
N VAL A 90 -12.82 -7.61 3.15
CA VAL A 90 -13.95 -8.55 3.19
C VAL A 90 -15.24 -7.85 3.59
N GLU A 91 -15.17 -6.79 4.41
CA GLU A 91 -16.33 -6.07 4.91
C GLU A 91 -16.77 -4.97 3.96
N THR A 92 -15.82 -4.19 3.44
CA THR A 92 -16.13 -3.03 2.57
C THR A 92 -16.16 -3.39 1.09
N GLY A 93 -15.51 -4.49 0.68
CA GLY A 93 -15.32 -4.86 -0.72
C GLY A 93 -14.34 -3.97 -1.48
N GLU A 94 -13.69 -3.00 -0.82
CA GLU A 94 -12.73 -2.10 -1.44
C GLU A 94 -11.42 -2.82 -1.80
N GLU A 95 -10.82 -2.44 -2.92
CA GLU A 95 -9.52 -2.97 -3.33
C GLU A 95 -8.43 -2.52 -2.36
N VAL A 96 -7.66 -3.48 -1.86
CA VAL A 96 -6.52 -3.26 -0.97
C VAL A 96 -5.24 -3.40 -1.79
N GLU A 97 -4.61 -2.28 -2.07
CA GLU A 97 -3.34 -2.22 -2.79
C GLU A 97 -2.17 -2.67 -1.90
N PRO A 98 -1.14 -3.34 -2.46
CA PRO A 98 0.06 -3.63 -1.71
C PRO A 98 0.79 -2.34 -1.33
N MET A 99 1.51 -2.38 -0.20
CA MET A 99 2.40 -1.27 0.17
C MET A 99 3.42 -1.01 -0.94
N ARG A 100 3.72 0.26 -1.17
CA ARG A 100 4.64 0.71 -2.21
C ARG A 100 6.02 0.07 -2.08
N ASP A 101 6.52 -0.49 -3.18
CA ASP A 101 7.88 -1.03 -3.22
C ASP A 101 8.94 0.08 -3.17
N ASP A 102 8.64 1.26 -3.71
CA ASP A 102 9.51 2.45 -3.72
C ASP A 102 9.32 3.38 -2.50
N GLY A 103 8.67 2.87 -1.44
CA GLY A 103 8.50 3.60 -0.18
C GLY A 103 9.84 4.12 0.38
N ALA A 104 9.78 5.25 1.07
CA ALA A 104 10.97 5.90 1.60
C ALA A 104 11.83 4.98 2.47
N ARG A 105 13.15 5.20 2.41
CA ARG A 105 14.14 4.45 3.19
C ARG A 105 14.86 5.38 4.15
N ASP A 106 15.33 4.81 5.25
CA ASP A 106 16.22 5.52 6.16
C ASP A 106 17.59 5.78 5.50
N ARG A 107 18.46 6.53 6.19
CA ARG A 107 19.82 6.81 5.70
C ARG A 107 20.71 5.57 5.58
N GLY A 108 20.37 4.49 6.25
CA GLY A 108 21.04 3.20 6.14
C GLY A 108 20.50 2.32 5.00
N GLY A 109 19.55 2.82 4.19
CA GLY A 109 18.93 2.08 3.09
C GLY A 109 17.82 1.10 3.52
N ARG A 110 17.45 1.10 4.79
CA ARG A 110 16.43 0.19 5.35
C ARG A 110 15.04 0.79 5.15
N ARG A 111 14.03 -0.08 5.01
CA ARG A 111 12.63 0.37 5.02
C ARG A 111 12.24 0.82 6.43
N PHE A 112 11.37 1.81 6.52
CA PHE A 112 10.72 2.13 7.78
C PHE A 112 9.77 0.99 8.20
N PRO A 113 9.48 0.81 9.50
CA PRO A 113 8.55 -0.22 9.96
C PRO A 113 7.15 -0.07 9.34
N ALA A 114 6.56 -1.14 8.81
CA ALA A 114 5.31 -1.07 8.06
C ALA A 114 4.14 -0.42 8.82
N HIS A 115 4.08 -0.56 10.15
CA HIS A 115 3.00 -0.02 10.96
C HIS A 115 3.15 1.48 11.29
N VAL A 116 4.25 2.15 10.97
CA VAL A 116 4.44 3.56 11.39
C VAL A 116 3.94 4.56 10.34
N ASP A 117 3.43 5.69 10.82
CA ASP A 117 3.07 6.82 9.97
C ASP A 117 4.28 7.75 9.87
N LEU A 118 4.78 7.94 8.65
CA LEU A 118 5.92 8.81 8.37
C LEU A 118 5.43 10.24 8.18
N TYR A 119 6.15 11.19 8.77
CA TYR A 119 5.94 12.60 8.52
C TYR A 119 7.27 13.35 8.49
N VAL A 120 7.26 14.53 7.90
CA VAL A 120 8.47 15.33 7.72
C VAL A 120 8.57 16.40 8.81
N ALA A 121 9.66 16.36 9.58
CA ALA A 121 9.95 17.39 10.59
C ALA A 121 10.74 18.59 10.02
N GLY A 122 10.97 18.62 8.71
CA GLY A 122 11.79 19.60 7.99
C GLY A 122 13.01 18.95 7.33
N TRP A 123 14.09 19.70 7.14
CA TRP A 123 15.33 19.18 6.56
C TRP A 123 16.20 18.49 7.59
N TRP A 124 16.94 17.48 7.15
CA TRP A 124 17.80 16.73 8.04
C TRP A 124 18.92 17.57 8.65
N ARG A 125 19.24 17.25 9.90
CA ARG A 125 20.42 17.72 10.61
C ARG A 125 20.86 16.64 11.61
N PRO A 126 22.16 16.59 11.97
CA PRO A 126 22.63 15.79 13.08
C PRO A 126 21.91 16.14 14.39
N ARG A 127 21.84 15.17 15.31
CA ARG A 127 21.46 15.46 16.71
C ARG A 127 22.61 16.20 17.40
N GLY A 128 22.29 17.08 18.33
CA GLY A 128 23.31 17.83 19.10
C GLY A 128 23.93 19.02 18.37
N VAL A 129 23.30 19.53 17.29
CA VAL A 129 23.71 20.81 16.70
C VAL A 129 23.22 21.93 17.61
N GLU A 130 24.15 22.68 18.21
CA GLU A 130 23.84 23.71 19.21
C GLU A 130 23.84 25.13 18.64
N SER A 131 24.64 25.41 17.60
CA SER A 131 24.74 26.77 17.05
C SER A 131 23.67 27.04 15.98
N THR A 132 23.13 28.26 15.98
CA THR A 132 22.19 28.71 14.95
C THR A 132 22.82 28.65 13.56
N ALA A 133 24.09 29.02 13.42
CA ALA A 133 24.81 28.99 12.15
C ALA A 133 24.88 27.58 11.57
N ASP A 134 25.21 26.57 12.40
CA ASP A 134 25.28 25.17 11.97
C ASP A 134 23.89 24.64 11.59
N VAL A 135 22.85 25.00 12.34
CA VAL A 135 21.46 24.62 11.99
C VAL A 135 21.09 25.14 10.60
N LEU A 136 21.41 26.41 10.31
CA LEU A 136 21.13 27.02 9.01
C LEU A 136 21.95 26.38 7.89
N TRP A 137 23.23 26.10 8.14
CA TRP A 137 24.09 25.42 7.20
C TRP A 137 23.56 24.02 6.86
N TRP A 138 23.26 23.19 7.87
CA TRP A 138 22.72 21.85 7.69
C TRP A 138 21.38 21.86 6.97
N ARG A 139 20.48 22.80 7.31
CA ARG A 139 19.20 22.94 6.61
C ARG A 139 19.42 23.20 5.11
N ARG A 140 20.26 24.18 4.75
CA ARG A 140 20.57 24.51 3.36
C ARG A 140 21.23 23.34 2.63
N HIS A 141 22.17 22.67 3.27
CA HIS A 141 22.89 21.53 2.71
C HIS A 141 21.98 20.32 2.48
N SER A 142 21.17 19.96 3.47
CA SER A 142 20.19 18.87 3.36
C SER A 142 19.11 19.18 2.33
N ARG A 143 18.65 20.43 2.24
CA ARG A 143 17.74 20.87 1.18
C ARG A 143 18.33 20.68 -0.21
N ARG A 144 19.59 21.10 -0.42
CA ARG A 144 20.30 20.89 -1.70
C ARG A 144 20.45 19.41 -2.05
N ARG A 145 20.65 18.56 -1.03
CA ARG A 145 20.73 17.11 -1.19
C ARG A 145 19.37 16.40 -1.21
N ARG A 146 18.25 17.15 -1.20
CA ARG A 146 16.89 16.60 -1.12
C ARG A 146 16.74 15.58 0.01
N ALA A 147 17.30 15.89 1.18
CA ALA A 147 17.39 14.95 2.29
C ALA A 147 16.49 15.39 3.46
N PRO A 148 15.19 15.03 3.45
CA PRO A 148 14.27 15.40 4.51
C PRO A 148 14.61 14.70 5.82
N ARG A 149 14.15 15.28 6.92
CA ARG A 149 14.14 14.69 8.25
C ARG A 149 12.83 13.96 8.44
N VAL A 150 12.84 12.67 8.16
CA VAL A 150 11.70 11.78 8.36
C VAL A 150 11.66 11.36 9.83
N VAL A 151 10.48 11.47 10.44
CA VAL A 151 10.21 11.05 11.81
C VAL A 151 8.92 10.24 11.81
N PHE A 152 8.71 9.46 12.86
CA PHE A 152 7.47 8.72 13.08
C PHE A 152 7.17 8.63 14.57
N HIS A 153 5.90 8.44 14.90
CA HIS A 153 5.45 8.15 16.26
C HIS A 153 4.95 6.70 16.34
N THR A 154 5.30 6.02 17.43
CA THR A 154 4.79 4.68 17.73
C THR A 154 3.57 4.73 18.65
N SER A 155 3.59 5.57 19.70
CA SER A 155 2.54 5.63 20.72
C SER A 155 1.42 6.63 20.41
N LEU A 156 1.75 7.79 19.84
CA LEU A 156 0.77 8.86 19.58
C LEU A 156 0.09 8.75 18.21
N ARG A 157 0.40 7.70 17.45
CA ARG A 157 -0.09 7.50 16.07
C ARG A 157 -1.61 7.57 15.98
N HIS A 158 -2.31 6.85 16.86
CA HIS A 158 -3.77 6.82 16.86
C HIS A 158 -4.38 8.22 17.07
N LEU A 159 -3.78 9.03 17.94
CA LEU A 159 -4.22 10.40 18.18
C LEU A 159 -4.04 11.26 16.92
N TYR A 160 -2.90 11.17 16.25
CA TYR A 160 -2.67 11.92 15.00
C TYR A 160 -3.63 11.50 13.89
N ARG A 161 -3.95 10.20 13.77
CA ARG A 161 -4.95 9.73 12.80
C ARG A 161 -6.35 10.30 13.04
N LEU A 162 -6.74 10.53 14.30
CA LEU A 162 -8.01 11.17 14.64
C LEU A 162 -8.01 12.68 14.34
N LEU A 163 -6.87 13.35 14.53
CA LEU A 163 -6.75 14.80 14.35
C LEU A 163 -6.56 15.20 12.88
N ASP A 164 -5.68 14.49 12.18
CA ASP A 164 -5.18 14.85 10.85
C ASP A 164 -5.64 13.86 9.76
N GLY A 165 -6.34 12.78 10.15
CA GLY A 165 -6.70 11.68 9.26
C GLY A 165 -5.61 10.62 9.12
N THR A 166 -5.93 9.49 8.48
CA THR A 166 -4.95 8.45 8.19
C THR A 166 -4.04 8.91 7.04
N PRO A 167 -2.72 9.04 7.26
CA PRO A 167 -1.79 9.44 6.20
C PRO A 167 -1.68 8.39 5.10
N VAL A 168 -1.10 8.78 3.97
CA VAL A 168 -0.73 7.84 2.90
C VAL A 168 0.25 6.80 3.44
N ASP A 169 0.01 5.53 3.13
CA ASP A 169 0.88 4.43 3.51
C ASP A 169 2.27 4.58 2.89
N HIS A 170 3.28 4.70 3.77
CA HIS A 170 4.72 4.75 3.44
C HIS A 170 5.03 5.56 2.17
N PRO A 171 4.95 6.90 2.26
CA PRO A 171 5.19 7.77 1.11
C PRO A 171 6.56 7.53 0.49
N SER A 172 6.67 7.79 -0.82
CA SER A 172 7.97 7.73 -1.49
C SER A 172 8.90 8.82 -0.98
N HIS A 173 10.20 8.64 -1.22
CA HIS A 173 11.19 9.66 -0.90
C HIS A 173 10.83 11.02 -1.53
N GLU A 174 10.35 11.02 -2.78
CA GLU A 174 9.96 12.25 -3.47
C GLU A 174 8.75 12.94 -2.84
N GLN A 175 7.76 12.19 -2.34
CA GLN A 175 6.64 12.76 -1.60
C GLN A 175 7.11 13.43 -0.31
N LEU A 176 8.03 12.79 0.43
CA LEU A 176 8.61 13.37 1.66
C LEU A 176 9.47 14.61 1.35
N VAL A 177 10.16 14.65 0.21
CA VAL A 177 10.87 15.86 -0.22
C VAL A 177 9.88 16.99 -0.53
N ALA A 178 8.78 16.69 -1.21
CA ALA A 178 7.74 17.67 -1.50
C ALA A 178 7.11 18.21 -0.20
N GLU A 179 6.81 17.35 0.77
CA GLU A 179 6.32 17.76 2.09
C GLU A 179 7.34 18.66 2.82
N ALA A 180 8.63 18.35 2.74
CA ALA A 180 9.69 19.20 3.33
C ALA A 180 9.72 20.60 2.71
N VAL A 181 9.56 20.69 1.39
CA VAL A 181 9.50 21.96 0.65
C VAL A 181 8.24 22.73 1.05
N HIS A 182 7.09 22.05 1.11
CA HIS A 182 5.83 22.67 1.50
C HIS A 182 5.90 23.26 2.93
N LEU A 183 6.52 22.55 3.88
CA LEU A 183 6.74 23.07 5.23
C LEU A 183 7.63 24.32 5.26
N ASP A 184 8.59 24.43 4.34
CA ASP A 184 9.41 25.63 4.21
C ASP A 184 8.61 26.81 3.65
N GLU A 185 7.79 26.58 2.63
CA GLU A 185 6.88 27.58 2.08
C GLU A 185 5.91 28.11 3.14
N LEU A 186 5.31 27.23 3.94
CA LEU A 186 4.43 27.62 5.05
C LEU A 186 5.16 28.46 6.10
N ARG A 187 6.43 28.14 6.40
CA ARG A 187 7.26 28.96 7.32
C ARG A 187 7.54 30.33 6.73
N GLU A 188 7.86 30.42 5.44
CA GLU A 188 8.11 31.68 4.75
C GLU A 188 6.84 32.56 4.70
N GLN A 189 5.68 31.98 4.39
CA GLN A 189 4.39 32.68 4.43
C GLN A 189 4.09 33.22 5.83
N ARG A 190 4.28 32.41 6.88
CA ARG A 190 4.09 32.85 8.27
C ARG A 190 5.03 33.99 8.63
N ARG A 191 6.29 33.94 8.18
CA ARG A 191 7.27 35.04 8.39
C ARG A 191 6.83 36.32 7.69
N ARG A 192 6.39 36.25 6.43
CA ARG A 192 5.90 37.43 5.68
C ARG A 192 4.72 38.08 6.39
N ARG A 193 3.73 37.29 6.80
CA ARG A 193 2.58 37.76 7.57
C ARG A 193 2.99 38.49 8.84
N ILE A 194 3.94 37.95 9.61
CA ILE A 194 4.45 38.60 10.83
C ILE A 194 5.09 39.96 10.53
N LEU A 195 5.86 40.06 9.44
CA LEU A 195 6.51 41.32 9.04
C LEU A 195 5.49 42.35 8.53
N GLU A 196 4.46 41.92 7.82
CA GLU A 196 3.35 42.76 7.38
C GLU A 196 2.54 43.29 8.57
N GLU A 197 2.19 42.42 9.53
CA GLU A 197 1.45 42.78 10.74
C GLU A 197 2.30 43.62 11.73
N ARG A 198 3.63 43.44 11.72
CA ARG A 198 4.57 44.08 12.66
C ARG A 198 5.77 44.69 11.93
N PRO A 199 5.59 45.78 11.19
CA PRO A 199 6.65 46.38 10.36
C PRO A 199 7.85 46.91 11.18
N TRP A 200 7.68 47.17 12.48
CA TRP A 200 8.76 47.54 13.39
C TRP A 200 9.64 46.34 13.84
N PHE A 201 9.22 45.10 13.61
CA PHE A 201 10.01 43.92 13.94
C PHE A 201 11.18 43.77 12.97
N ARG A 202 12.40 43.98 13.47
CA ARG A 202 13.64 43.77 12.72
C ARG A 202 14.22 42.39 13.07
N PRO A 203 14.03 41.37 12.23
CA PRO A 203 14.59 40.06 12.53
C PRO A 203 16.13 40.08 12.42
N PRO A 204 16.81 39.18 13.14
CA PRO A 204 18.27 39.09 13.08
C PRO A 204 18.78 38.76 11.67
N ALA A 205 20.01 39.15 11.36
CA ALA A 205 20.65 38.87 10.07
C ALA A 205 20.63 37.35 9.77
N GLY A 206 20.19 36.99 8.56
CA GLY A 206 20.05 35.58 8.14
C GLY A 206 18.68 34.95 8.38
N TRP A 207 17.77 35.62 9.10
CA TRP A 207 16.41 35.10 9.35
C TRP A 207 15.53 35.06 8.10
N LEU A 208 15.82 35.91 7.12
CA LEU A 208 15.11 35.99 5.82
C LEU A 208 15.73 35.12 4.72
N THR A 209 17.00 34.70 4.86
CA THR A 209 17.75 33.92 3.86
C THR A 209 17.97 32.45 4.26
N ALA A 210 17.32 32.05 5.36
CA ALA A 210 17.32 30.73 5.95
C ALA A 210 16.17 29.89 5.39
#